data_AF-A0A399EA59-F1
#
_entry.id   AF-A0A399EA59-F1
#
_cell.length_a   1.000
_cell.length_b   1.000
_cell.length_c   1.000
_cell.angle_alpha   90.00
_cell.angle_beta   90.00
_cell.angle_gamma   90.00
#
_symmetry.space_group_name_H-M   'P 1'
#
loop_
_entity.id
_entity.type
_entity.pdbx_description
1 polymer ?
#
loop_
_entity_poly.entity_id
_entity_poly.type
_entity_poly.pdbx_seq_one_letter_code
_entity_poly.pdbx_strand_id
1 'polypeptide(L)'
;MRYGIVLLLLGLLLSGCAPAVRADPGEVVYDVSATLPSASAQALSAGHPVVVRLAQAVAAYYALEARPLPGYSRWVQRQGVGSTAVYVSQRINAQGQVEATVEMRWTFAVRADGLGSVRLETLASEMIDAALVEGPAFAWLDRNFRRVASGR
;
A
#
# COMPACT_ATOMS: atom_id res chain seq x y z
N MET A 1 -59.14 13.80 -9.13
CA MET A 1 -57.87 13.81 -9.89
C MET A 1 -56.73 13.56 -8.92
N ARG A 2 -56.36 12.29 -8.75
CA ARG A 2 -55.44 11.76 -7.73
C ARG A 2 -54.28 11.04 -8.45
N TYR A 3 -53.38 11.78 -9.09
CA TYR A 3 -52.19 11.20 -9.76
C TYR A 3 -50.93 12.07 -9.60
N GLY A 4 -50.87 12.91 -8.56
CA GLY A 4 -49.73 13.80 -8.34
C GLY A 4 -48.64 13.27 -7.41
N ILE A 5 -48.89 12.18 -6.66
CA ILE A 5 -48.00 11.71 -5.58
C ILE A 5 -47.19 10.46 -5.97
N VAL A 6 -47.53 9.79 -7.07
CA VAL A 6 -46.89 8.51 -7.46
C VAL A 6 -45.52 8.71 -8.12
N LEU A 7 -45.20 9.91 -8.62
CA LEU A 7 -43.95 10.18 -9.33
C LEU A 7 -42.74 10.55 -8.44
N LEU A 8 -42.96 10.81 -7.14
CA LEU A 8 -41.87 11.16 -6.21
C LEU A 8 -41.30 9.96 -5.43
N LEU A 9 -41.92 8.77 -5.55
CA LEU A 9 -41.46 7.54 -4.90
C LEU A 9 -40.64 6.62 -5.80
N LEU A 10 -40.53 6.91 -7.10
CA LEU A 10 -39.78 6.08 -8.06
C LEU A 10 -38.30 6.49 -8.22
N GLY A 11 -37.83 7.56 -7.57
CA GLY A 11 -36.46 8.06 -7.68
C GLY A 11 -35.47 7.50 -6.64
N LEU A 12 -35.94 6.76 -5.64
CA LEU A 12 -35.14 6.32 -4.48
C LEU A 12 -34.68 4.86 -4.53
N LEU A 13 -34.96 4.13 -5.62
CA LEU A 13 -34.59 2.72 -5.77
C LEU A 13 -33.44 2.47 -6.77
N LEU A 14 -32.81 3.53 -7.29
CA LEU A 14 -31.63 3.45 -8.16
C LEU A 14 -30.36 4.00 -7.51
N SER A 15 -30.32 4.12 -6.19
CA SER A 15 -29.06 4.16 -5.45
C SER A 15 -28.44 2.76 -5.49
N GLY A 16 -27.97 2.39 -6.68
CA GLY A 16 -27.28 1.16 -6.94
C GLY A 16 -26.22 0.95 -5.88
N CYS A 17 -26.28 -0.20 -5.21
CA CYS A 17 -25.16 -0.75 -4.47
C CYS A 17 -23.95 -0.74 -5.41
N ALA A 18 -23.11 0.30 -5.33
CA ALA A 18 -21.77 0.19 -5.85
C ALA A 18 -21.17 -1.04 -5.18
N PRO A 19 -20.58 -1.99 -5.93
CA PRO A 19 -19.99 -3.17 -5.31
C PRO A 19 -18.95 -2.68 -4.29
N ALA A 20 -19.18 -3.02 -3.02
CA ALA A 20 -18.24 -2.69 -1.97
C ALA A 20 -16.91 -3.40 -2.31
N VAL A 21 -15.87 -2.61 -2.61
CA VAL A 21 -14.55 -3.16 -2.89
C VAL A 21 -14.07 -3.86 -1.62
N ARG A 22 -13.88 -5.17 -1.69
CA ARG A 22 -13.41 -5.99 -0.57
C ARG A 22 -11.91 -6.22 -0.68
N ALA A 23 -11.21 -6.06 0.44
CA ALA A 23 -9.81 -6.42 0.61
C ALA A 23 -9.69 -7.80 1.27
N ASP A 24 -8.70 -8.57 0.82
CA ASP A 24 -8.29 -9.82 1.45
C ASP A 24 -7.57 -9.57 2.79
N PRO A 25 -7.46 -10.57 3.69
CA PRO A 25 -6.70 -10.42 4.93
C PRO A 25 -5.26 -9.96 4.66
N GLY A 26 -4.83 -8.90 5.34
CA GLY A 26 -3.49 -8.31 5.18
C GLY A 26 -3.28 -7.45 3.91
N GLU A 27 -4.32 -7.31 3.07
CA GLU A 27 -4.29 -6.47 1.87
C GLU A 27 -4.78 -5.05 2.18
N VAL A 28 -4.14 -4.06 1.55
CA VAL A 28 -4.65 -2.69 1.43
C VAL A 28 -4.80 -2.34 -0.04
N VAL A 29 -5.97 -1.82 -0.42
CA VAL A 29 -6.34 -1.57 -1.81
C VAL A 29 -6.38 -0.06 -2.07
N TYR A 30 -5.74 0.37 -3.14
CA TYR A 30 -5.61 1.77 -3.54
C TYR A 30 -6.12 2.02 -4.95
N ASP A 31 -6.77 3.15 -5.14
CA ASP A 31 -6.95 3.74 -6.46
C ASP A 31 -5.71 4.57 -6.81
N VAL A 32 -4.95 4.06 -7.78
CA VAL A 32 -3.69 4.62 -8.28
C VAL A 32 -3.89 5.35 -9.62
N SER A 33 -5.10 5.26 -10.19
CA SER A 33 -5.43 5.65 -11.57
C SER A 33 -5.58 7.16 -11.73
N ALA A 34 -5.97 7.87 -10.66
CA ALA A 34 -6.17 9.33 -10.67
C ALA A 34 -4.92 10.13 -11.08
N THR A 35 -3.75 9.49 -11.09
CA THR A 35 -2.47 10.15 -11.39
C THR A 35 -1.82 9.63 -12.68
N LEU A 36 -2.41 8.68 -13.42
CA LEU A 36 -1.81 8.07 -14.62
C LEU A 36 -2.16 8.88 -15.88
N PRO A 37 -1.18 9.27 -16.73
CA PRO A 37 -1.50 9.74 -18.07
C PRO A 37 -2.17 8.61 -18.85
N SER A 38 -3.27 8.89 -19.55
CA SER A 38 -4.09 7.91 -20.27
C SER A 38 -3.33 7.06 -21.30
N ALA A 39 -2.12 7.47 -21.70
CA ALA A 39 -1.25 6.77 -22.65
C ALA A 39 -0.31 5.70 -22.02
N SER A 40 -0.28 5.55 -20.69
CA SER A 40 0.68 4.65 -20.00
C SER A 40 0.22 3.19 -19.89
N ALA A 41 -0.93 2.83 -20.46
CA ALA A 41 -1.53 1.50 -20.37
C ALA A 41 -0.82 0.38 -21.17
N GLN A 42 0.24 0.69 -21.95
CA GLN A 42 0.83 -0.26 -22.92
C GLN A 42 2.27 -0.74 -22.63
N ALA A 43 2.78 -0.60 -21.40
CA ALA A 43 4.12 -1.11 -21.07
C ALA A 43 4.11 -2.55 -20.53
N LEU A 44 3.79 -3.54 -21.37
CA LEU A 44 4.05 -4.96 -21.10
C LEU A 44 5.52 -5.27 -21.37
N SER A 45 6.40 -4.85 -20.47
CA SER A 45 7.81 -5.31 -20.38
C SER A 45 8.51 -4.85 -19.09
N ALA A 46 8.02 -3.79 -18.42
CA ALA A 46 8.65 -3.18 -17.23
C ALA A 46 7.76 -3.15 -15.97
N GLY A 47 6.76 -4.03 -15.87
CA GLY A 47 5.81 -4.05 -14.75
C GLY A 47 4.62 -3.09 -14.96
N HIS A 48 3.45 -3.50 -14.49
CA HIS A 48 2.22 -2.72 -14.65
C HIS A 48 2.36 -1.33 -14.00
N PRO A 49 1.92 -0.22 -14.63
CA PRO A 49 2.14 1.14 -14.12
C PRO A 49 1.70 1.37 -12.67
N VAL A 50 0.58 0.77 -12.27
CA VAL A 50 0.07 0.74 -10.89
C VAL A 50 1.10 0.15 -9.91
N VAL A 51 1.70 -1.00 -10.23
CA VAL A 51 2.74 -1.64 -9.41
C VAL A 51 3.97 -0.76 -9.32
N VAL A 52 4.43 -0.22 -10.46
CA VAL A 52 5.59 0.67 -10.50
C VAL A 52 5.40 1.88 -9.59
N ARG A 53 4.22 2.50 -9.62
CA ARG A 53 3.89 3.68 -8.81
C ARG A 53 3.81 3.38 -7.32
N LEU A 54 3.19 2.26 -6.95
CA LEU A 54 3.18 1.81 -5.56
C LEU A 54 4.60 1.54 -5.06
N ALA A 55 5.42 0.83 -5.84
CA ALA A 55 6.81 0.54 -5.50
C ALA A 55 7.65 1.83 -5.37
N GLN A 56 7.47 2.80 -6.28
CA GLN A 56 8.14 4.10 -6.23
C GLN A 56 7.73 4.92 -5.00
N ALA A 57 6.44 4.93 -4.65
CA ALA A 57 5.97 5.63 -3.45
C ALA A 57 6.56 5.02 -2.19
N VAL A 58 6.62 3.69 -2.08
CA VAL A 58 7.29 3.00 -0.96
C VAL A 58 8.79 3.32 -0.95
N ALA A 59 9.47 3.28 -2.09
CA ALA A 59 10.88 3.65 -2.15
C ALA A 59 11.13 5.11 -1.71
N ALA A 60 10.26 6.04 -2.11
CA ALA A 60 10.32 7.43 -1.69
C ALA A 60 10.12 7.59 -0.17
N TYR A 61 9.18 6.84 0.41
CA TYR A 61 9.01 6.81 1.87
C TYR A 61 10.30 6.42 2.58
N TYR A 62 10.94 5.32 2.18
CA TYR A 62 12.19 4.87 2.81
C TYR A 62 13.38 5.81 2.57
N ALA A 63 13.39 6.54 1.46
CA ALA A 63 14.44 7.50 1.16
C ALA A 63 14.27 8.83 1.91
N LEU A 64 13.04 9.26 2.17
CA LEU A 64 12.74 10.63 2.60
C LEU A 64 12.19 10.75 4.02
N GLU A 65 11.43 9.78 4.50
CA GLU A 65 10.64 9.93 5.74
C GLU A 65 10.82 8.78 6.74
N ALA A 66 11.15 7.57 6.27
CA ALA A 66 11.22 6.40 7.15
C ALA A 66 12.27 6.58 8.24
N ARG A 67 11.81 6.51 9.50
CA ARG A 67 12.68 6.52 10.68
C ARG A 67 12.85 5.09 11.19
N PRO A 68 14.08 4.64 11.46
CA PRO A 68 14.27 3.36 12.13
C PRO A 68 13.84 3.46 13.59
N LEU A 69 13.57 2.30 14.21
CA LEU A 69 13.32 2.21 15.65
C LEU A 69 14.56 2.66 16.45
N PRO A 70 14.40 3.12 17.71
CA PRO A 70 15.53 3.49 18.56
C PRO A 70 16.58 2.38 18.63
N GLY A 71 17.85 2.75 18.40
CA GLY A 71 18.98 1.80 18.38
C GLY A 71 19.19 1.04 17.08
N TYR A 72 18.26 1.13 16.11
CA TYR A 72 18.43 0.54 14.79
C TYR A 72 19.04 1.52 13.79
N SER A 73 19.79 0.99 12.83
CA SER A 73 20.38 1.73 11.71
C SER A 73 19.33 2.15 10.68
N ARG A 74 19.71 3.08 9.79
CA ARG A 74 18.85 3.50 8.66
C ARG A 74 18.32 2.30 7.87
N TRP A 75 17.14 2.47 7.28
CA TRP A 75 16.57 1.48 6.37
C TRP A 75 17.45 1.34 5.13
N VAL A 76 17.74 0.10 4.75
CA VAL A 76 18.47 -0.26 3.53
C VAL A 76 17.61 -1.21 2.70
N GLN A 77 17.48 -0.91 1.42
CA GLN A 77 16.81 -1.81 0.49
C GLN A 77 17.69 -3.03 0.21
N ARG A 78 17.22 -4.22 0.54
CA ARG A 78 17.90 -5.48 0.21
C ARG A 78 17.40 -6.10 -1.10
N GLN A 79 16.14 -5.87 -1.43
CA GLN A 79 15.50 -6.34 -2.66
C GLN A 79 14.53 -5.26 -3.13
N GLY A 80 14.40 -5.05 -4.43
CA GLY A 80 13.20 -4.40 -4.94
C GLY A 80 13.22 -4.10 -6.42
N VAL A 81 12.66 -5.04 -7.18
CA VAL A 81 12.37 -4.89 -8.60
C VAL A 81 10.95 -5.39 -8.83
N GLY A 82 10.10 -4.55 -9.42
CA GLY A 82 8.74 -4.93 -9.83
C GLY A 82 7.77 -5.07 -8.65
N SER A 83 7.24 -6.28 -8.46
CA SER A 83 6.12 -6.58 -7.56
C SER A 83 6.50 -6.80 -6.10
N THR A 84 7.79 -6.75 -5.75
CA THR A 84 8.24 -6.92 -4.37
C THR A 84 9.34 -5.94 -4.01
N ALA A 85 9.40 -5.54 -2.74
CA ALA A 85 10.51 -4.78 -2.17
C ALA A 85 10.76 -5.18 -0.72
N VAL A 86 12.02 -5.26 -0.31
CA VAL A 86 12.41 -5.60 1.06
C VAL A 86 13.35 -4.53 1.59
N TYR A 87 12.94 -3.90 2.69
CA TYR A 87 13.73 -2.92 3.43
C TYR A 87 14.12 -3.48 4.78
N VAL A 88 15.38 -3.33 5.15
CA VAL A 88 15.90 -3.88 6.40
C VAL A 88 16.59 -2.79 7.21
N SER A 89 16.35 -2.83 8.51
CA SER A 89 17.00 -2.00 9.51
C SER A 89 17.61 -2.91 10.58
N GLN A 90 18.84 -2.64 10.98
CA GLN A 90 19.61 -3.53 11.87
C GLN A 90 20.12 -2.79 13.10
N ARG A 91 20.06 -3.41 14.28
CA ARG A 91 20.79 -2.98 15.47
C ARG A 91 22.14 -3.68 15.49
N ILE A 92 23.21 -2.89 15.57
CA ILE A 92 24.59 -3.36 15.49
C ILE A 92 25.28 -2.99 16.81
N ASN A 93 26.00 -3.93 17.42
CA ASN A 93 26.71 -3.71 18.67
C ASN A 93 28.05 -2.97 18.48
N ALA A 94 28.73 -2.70 19.59
CA ALA A 94 30.03 -2.03 19.59
C ALA A 94 31.13 -2.80 18.82
N GLN A 95 30.96 -4.11 18.63
CA GLN A 95 31.86 -4.99 17.88
C GLN A 95 31.50 -5.11 16.40
N GLY A 96 30.47 -4.40 15.92
CA GLY A 96 30.02 -4.43 14.53
C GLY A 96 29.16 -5.65 14.17
N GLN A 97 28.68 -6.41 15.15
CA GLN A 97 27.81 -7.57 14.94
C GLN A 97 26.33 -7.19 14.98
N VAL A 98 25.52 -7.83 14.14
CA VAL A 98 24.06 -7.63 14.10
C VAL A 98 23.42 -8.35 15.29
N GLU A 99 22.82 -7.59 16.20
CA GLU A 99 22.08 -8.12 17.35
C GLU A 99 20.60 -8.34 17.05
N ALA A 100 20.01 -7.45 16.25
CA ALA A 100 18.60 -7.52 15.87
C ALA A 100 18.35 -6.96 14.48
N THR A 101 17.29 -7.45 13.84
CA THR A 101 16.86 -7.03 12.50
C THR A 101 15.36 -6.81 12.46
N VAL A 102 14.93 -5.78 11.73
CA VAL A 102 13.55 -5.60 11.28
C VAL A 102 13.55 -5.56 9.76
N GLU A 103 12.76 -6.43 9.15
CA GLU A 103 12.53 -6.49 7.70
C GLU A 103 11.09 -6.10 7.40
N MET A 104 10.92 -5.25 6.38
CA MET A 104 9.63 -4.81 5.85
C MET A 104 9.51 -5.34 4.43
N ARG A 105 8.68 -6.36 4.24
CA ARG A 105 8.49 -7.07 2.98
C ARG A 105 7.20 -6.59 2.32
N TRP A 106 7.36 -5.85 1.24
CA TRP A 106 6.30 -5.30 0.44
C TRP A 106 6.00 -6.20 -0.74
N THR A 107 4.72 -6.41 -1.01
CA THR A 107 4.21 -7.02 -2.24
C THR A 107 3.21 -6.08 -2.88
N PHE A 108 3.36 -5.88 -4.18
CA PHE A 108 2.55 -5.01 -5.02
C PHE A 108 1.91 -5.82 -6.13
N ALA A 109 0.61 -5.64 -6.32
CA ALA A 109 -0.13 -6.28 -7.40
C ALA A 109 -1.17 -5.34 -7.99
N VAL A 110 -1.71 -5.75 -9.14
CA VAL A 110 -2.90 -5.12 -9.73
C VAL A 110 -4.01 -6.14 -9.72
N ARG A 111 -5.15 -5.72 -9.18
CA ARG A 111 -6.36 -6.53 -9.13
C ARG A 111 -7.03 -6.57 -10.49
N ALA A 112 -7.94 -7.53 -10.68
CA ALA A 112 -8.73 -7.64 -11.92
C ALA A 112 -9.62 -6.41 -12.17
N ASP A 113 -9.96 -5.66 -11.12
CA ASP A 113 -10.70 -4.39 -11.16
C ASP A 113 -9.80 -3.17 -11.49
N GLY A 114 -8.50 -3.39 -11.73
CA GLY A 114 -7.52 -2.35 -12.06
C GLY A 114 -6.96 -1.60 -10.84
N LEU A 115 -7.42 -1.90 -9.63
CA LEU A 115 -6.92 -1.26 -8.41
C LEU A 115 -5.56 -1.81 -7.99
N GLY A 116 -4.78 -0.97 -7.33
CA GLY A 116 -3.50 -1.34 -6.75
C GLY A 116 -3.70 -2.10 -5.45
N SER A 117 -2.98 -3.21 -5.29
CA SER A 117 -2.98 -4.04 -4.09
C SER A 117 -1.60 -3.96 -3.43
N VAL A 118 -1.59 -3.72 -2.13
CA VAL A 118 -0.37 -3.68 -1.31
C VAL A 118 -0.52 -4.63 -0.15
N ARG A 119 0.50 -5.46 0.08
CA ARG A 119 0.68 -6.25 1.29
C ARG A 119 2.01 -5.90 1.92
N LEU A 120 2.03 -5.85 3.24
CA LEU A 120 3.22 -5.60 4.03
C LEU A 120 3.32 -6.66 5.11
N GLU A 121 4.45 -7.33 5.15
CA GLU A 121 4.83 -8.26 6.20
C GLU A 121 6.05 -7.69 6.94
N THR A 122 5.93 -7.57 8.25
CA THR A 122 7.04 -7.18 9.13
C THR A 122 7.62 -8.41 9.81
N LEU A 123 8.90 -8.68 9.57
CA LEU A 123 9.63 -9.73 10.27
C LEU A 123 10.66 -9.10 11.17
N ALA A 124 10.67 -9.47 12.45
CA ALA A 124 11.64 -8.99 13.41
C ALA A 124 12.30 -10.18 14.11
N SER A 125 13.60 -10.07 14.39
CA SER A 125 14.34 -11.08 15.15
C SER A 125 14.07 -10.97 16.66
N GLU A 126 13.35 -9.94 17.10
CA GLU A 126 12.90 -9.73 18.47
C GLU A 126 11.46 -9.17 18.47
N MET A 127 10.81 -9.20 19.62
CA MET A 127 9.46 -8.65 19.76
C MET A 127 9.51 -7.13 19.60
N ILE A 128 8.77 -6.61 18.62
CA ILE A 128 8.58 -5.18 18.38
C ILE A 128 7.09 -4.87 18.24
N ASP A 129 6.73 -3.62 18.44
CA ASP A 129 5.44 -3.11 17.99
C ASP A 129 5.50 -2.79 16.50
N ALA A 130 4.93 -3.68 15.68
CA ALA A 130 4.89 -3.52 14.22
C ALA A 130 4.15 -2.25 13.78
N ALA A 131 3.18 -1.76 14.57
CA ALA A 131 2.44 -0.55 14.22
C ALA A 131 3.34 0.69 14.15
N LEU A 132 4.45 0.71 14.90
CA LEU A 132 5.42 1.81 14.88
C LEU A 132 6.18 1.93 13.54
N VAL A 133 6.29 0.84 12.77
CA VAL A 133 7.01 0.82 11.49
C VAL A 133 6.06 0.71 10.30
N GLU A 134 4.94 0.00 10.44
CA GLU A 134 3.94 -0.17 9.39
C GLU A 134 3.00 1.04 9.27
N GLY A 135 2.58 1.60 10.41
CA GLY A 135 1.63 2.72 10.47
C GLY A 135 2.10 3.94 9.67
N PRO A 136 3.32 4.46 9.91
CA PRO A 136 3.85 5.59 9.14
C PRO A 136 4.02 5.27 7.64
N ALA A 137 4.37 4.04 7.29
CA ALA A 137 4.53 3.62 5.91
C ALA A 137 3.18 3.61 5.16
N PHE A 138 2.12 3.12 5.78
CA PHE A 138 0.78 3.19 5.21
C PHE A 138 0.21 4.61 5.20
N ALA A 139 0.48 5.41 6.23
CA ALA A 139 0.10 6.82 6.24
C ALA A 139 0.76 7.60 5.08
N TRP A 140 1.99 7.24 4.70
CA TRP A 140 2.62 7.79 3.49
C TRP A 140 1.84 7.40 2.22
N LEU A 141 1.47 6.13 2.07
CA LEU A 141 0.68 5.67 0.92
C LEU A 141 -0.69 6.35 0.86
N ASP A 142 -1.38 6.52 2.00
CA ASP A 142 -2.67 7.21 2.08
C ASP A 142 -2.60 8.69 1.68
N ARG A 143 -1.43 9.33 1.82
CA ARG A 143 -1.21 10.70 1.30
C ARG A 143 -1.01 10.74 -0.21
N ASN A 144 -0.49 9.67 -0.81
CA ASN A 144 -0.16 9.59 -2.22
C ASN A 144 -1.27 8.98 -3.08
N PHE A 145 -2.09 8.12 -2.49
CA PHE A 145 -3.13 7.36 -3.17
C PHE A 145 -4.40 7.30 -2.33
N ARG A 146 -5.54 7.19 -3.00
CA ARG A 146 -6.82 7.02 -2.31
C ARG A 146 -6.96 5.56 -1.89
N ARG A 147 -6.96 5.30 -0.58
CA ARG A 147 -7.34 3.99 -0.05
C ARG A 147 -8.82 3.71 -0.34
N VAL A 148 -9.10 2.54 -0.89
CA VAL A 148 -10.46 2.11 -1.26
C VAL A 148 -10.96 1.00 -0.34
N ALA A 149 -10.07 0.12 0.13
CA ALA A 149 -10.40 -0.93 1.09
C ALA A 149 -9.17 -1.34 1.92
N SER A 150 -9.41 -1.94 3.09
CA SER A 150 -8.39 -2.46 4.01
C SER A 150 -8.88 -3.74 4.65
N GLY A 151 -8.10 -4.82 4.55
CA GLY A 151 -8.29 -6.09 5.25
C GLY A 151 -7.28 -6.28 6.38
N ARG A 152 -6.66 -5.18 6.82
CA ARG A 152 -5.76 -5.08 7.97
C ARG A 152 -6.51 -4.61 9.21
#